data_AF-A0A101CDS6-F1
#
_entry.id   AF-A0A101CDS6-F1
#
_cell.length_a   1.000
_cell.length_b   1.000
_cell.length_c   1.000
_cell.angle_alpha   90.00
_cell.angle_beta   90.00
_cell.angle_gamma   90.00
#
_symmetry.space_group_name_H-M   'P 1'
#
loop_
_entity.id
_entity.type
_entity.pdbx_description
1 polymer ?
#
loop_
_entity_poly.entity_id
_entity_poly.type
_entity_poly.pdbx_seq_one_letter_code
_entity_poly.pdbx_strand_id
1 'polypeptide(L)'
;MTAPMPPSGNGPKRRLHTLISRDGRPYLSLSPGTLGGHRRTRVYGRLDCPSALRAIAGGHYVTHRVLFADEATAVEAGYRPCAVCLPTEYARWKAARRATRP
;
A
#
# COMPACT_ATOMS: atom_id res chain seq x y z
N MET A 1 -5.23 -16.98 -15.96
CA MET A 1 -5.04 -15.68 -16.64
C MET A 1 -5.16 -14.61 -15.56
N THR A 2 -4.15 -13.95 -14.99
CA THR A 2 -2.69 -14.01 -15.05
C THR A 2 -2.24 -13.48 -13.69
N ALA A 3 -1.60 -14.31 -12.86
CA ALA A 3 -0.80 -13.82 -11.75
C ALA A 3 0.67 -13.99 -12.18
N PRO A 4 1.43 -12.90 -12.35
CA PRO A 4 2.80 -12.96 -12.84
C PRO A 4 3.68 -13.72 -11.84
N MET A 5 4.38 -14.74 -12.35
CA MET A 5 5.55 -15.33 -11.69
C MET A 5 6.57 -14.21 -11.42
N PRO A 6 7.07 -14.04 -10.19
CA PRO A 6 8.16 -13.09 -9.95
C PRO A 6 9.46 -13.63 -10.59
N PRO A 7 10.24 -12.78 -11.28
CA PRO A 7 11.48 -13.21 -11.92
C PRO A 7 12.60 -13.47 -10.91
N SER A 8 13.34 -14.54 -11.17
CA SER A 8 14.66 -14.80 -10.60
C SER A 8 15.60 -13.62 -10.84
N GLY A 9 16.25 -13.13 -9.79
CA GLY A 9 17.24 -12.04 -9.89
C GLY A 9 18.28 -12.11 -8.78
N ASN A 10 19.55 -12.19 -9.17
CA ASN A 10 20.73 -12.35 -8.33
C ASN A 10 21.32 -10.98 -7.91
N GLY A 11 21.66 -10.79 -6.62
CA GLY A 11 22.43 -9.67 -6.01
C GLY A 11 21.70 -8.32 -5.77
N PRO A 12 22.17 -7.40 -4.89
CA PRO A 12 22.98 -7.49 -3.66
C PRO A 12 22.12 -7.28 -2.38
N LYS A 13 22.56 -7.78 -1.20
CA LYS A 13 21.90 -7.70 0.15
C LYS A 13 20.38 -7.51 0.12
N ARG A 14 19.65 -8.60 -0.15
CA ARG A 14 18.19 -8.66 -0.29
C ARG A 14 17.48 -8.15 0.97
N ARG A 15 17.03 -6.88 0.96
CA ARG A 15 16.06 -6.40 1.93
C ARG A 15 14.69 -6.91 1.48
N LEU A 16 14.17 -7.90 2.19
CA LEU A 16 12.82 -8.40 1.96
C LEU A 16 11.82 -7.33 2.42
N HIS A 17 10.98 -6.87 1.50
CA HIS A 17 9.91 -5.92 1.79
C HIS A 17 8.60 -6.68 2.02
N THR A 18 7.85 -6.28 3.05
CA THR A 18 6.52 -6.85 3.29
C THR A 18 5.49 -6.09 2.47
N LEU A 19 4.98 -6.73 1.42
CA LEU A 19 3.90 -6.23 0.59
C LEU A 19 2.58 -6.85 1.01
N ILE A 20 1.46 -6.22 0.68
CA ILE A 20 0.12 -6.74 0.95
C ILE A 20 -0.52 -7.15 -0.39
N SER A 21 -0.98 -8.40 -0.46
CA SER A 21 -1.76 -8.91 -1.58
C SER A 21 -3.18 -8.35 -1.54
N ARG A 22 -3.91 -8.49 -2.65
CA ARG A 22 -5.32 -8.12 -2.78
C ARG A 22 -6.21 -8.78 -1.72
N ASP A 23 -5.83 -9.97 -1.27
CA ASP A 23 -6.51 -10.73 -0.21
C ASP A 23 -6.25 -10.17 1.21
N GLY A 24 -5.55 -9.04 1.33
CA GLY A 24 -5.14 -8.48 2.62
C GLY A 24 -4.03 -9.27 3.32
N ARG A 25 -3.44 -10.27 2.65
CA ARG A 25 -2.37 -11.12 3.20
C ARG A 25 -1.00 -10.48 2.98
N PRO A 26 -0.16 -10.36 4.01
CA PRO A 26 1.22 -9.93 3.84
C PRO A 26 2.04 -11.01 3.14
N TYR A 27 2.79 -10.63 2.11
CA TYR A 27 3.75 -11.48 1.41
C TYR A 27 5.11 -10.77 1.31
N LEU A 28 6.18 -11.56 1.32
CA LEU A 28 7.53 -11.03 1.16
C LEU A 28 7.82 -10.83 -0.32
N SER A 29 8.23 -9.62 -0.69
CA SER A 29 8.65 -9.29 -2.04
C SER A 29 10.00 -8.57 -2.02
N LEU A 30 10.78 -8.82 -3.06
CA LEU A 30 12.07 -8.19 -3.27
C LEU A 30 11.93 -6.77 -3.83
N SER A 31 10.79 -6.47 -4.44
CA SER A 31 10.47 -5.13 -4.93
C SER A 31 9.81 -4.30 -3.83
N PRO A 32 10.18 -3.02 -3.67
CA PRO A 32 9.63 -2.14 -2.65
C PRO A 32 8.18 -1.69 -2.93
N GLY A 33 7.52 -2.15 -3.99
CA GLY A 33 6.16 -1.72 -4.37
C GLY A 33 6.10 -0.26 -4.83
N THR A 34 4.99 0.11 -5.47
CA THR A 34 4.78 1.44 -6.06
C THR A 34 3.96 2.36 -5.14
N LEU A 35 3.19 1.75 -4.24
CA LEU A 35 2.35 2.46 -3.27
C LEU A 35 2.73 2.07 -1.84
N GLY A 36 2.60 3.03 -0.94
CA GLY A 36 2.88 2.85 0.48
C GLY A 36 1.61 2.91 1.29
N GLY A 37 1.50 2.04 2.28
CA GLY A 37 0.44 2.10 3.26
C GLY A 37 0.91 1.84 4.68
N HIS A 38 0.00 2.05 5.60
CA HIS A 38 0.26 1.90 7.02
C HIS A 38 -0.66 0.83 7.60
N ARG A 39 -0.06 -0.25 8.12
CA ARG A 39 -0.79 -1.43 8.60
C ARG A 39 -1.75 -1.09 9.74
N ARG A 40 -1.37 -0.21 10.68
CA ARG A 40 -2.23 0.15 11.83
C ARG A 40 -3.44 0.99 11.43
N THR A 41 -3.25 1.98 10.56
CA THR A 41 -4.33 2.90 10.16
C THR A 41 -5.06 2.45 8.90
N ARG A 42 -4.65 1.32 8.30
CA ARG A 42 -5.19 0.72 7.07
C ARG A 42 -5.43 1.76 5.97
N VAL A 43 -4.47 2.66 5.80
CA VAL A 43 -4.49 3.69 4.75
C VAL A 43 -3.42 3.36 3.72
N TYR A 44 -3.74 3.55 2.44
CA TYR A 44 -2.78 3.51 1.34
C TYR A 44 -2.65 4.88 0.71
N GLY A 45 -1.50 5.14 0.10
CA GLY A 45 -1.20 6.37 -0.62
C GLY A 45 0.07 6.24 -1.44
N ARG A 46 0.45 7.31 -2.13
CA ARG A 46 1.71 7.35 -2.87
C ARG A 46 2.92 7.40 -1.93
N LEU A 47 4.05 6.87 -2.39
CA LEU A 47 5.32 6.92 -1.65
C LEU A 47 5.78 8.36 -1.42
N ASP A 48 5.47 9.27 -2.35
CA ASP A 48 5.76 10.71 -2.31
C ASP A 48 4.78 11.52 -1.44
N CYS A 49 3.85 10.86 -0.75
CA CYS A 49 2.90 11.58 0.09
C CYS A 49 3.64 12.29 1.24
N PRO A 50 3.38 13.57 1.52
CA PRO A 50 4.04 14.27 2.63
C PRO A 50 3.82 13.59 3.98
N SER A 51 2.69 12.90 4.18
CA SER A 51 2.48 12.05 5.37
C SER A 51 3.40 10.82 5.40
N ALA A 52 3.69 10.22 4.23
CA ALA A 52 4.61 9.08 4.13
C ALA A 52 6.06 9.55 4.31
N LEU A 53 6.45 10.66 3.67
CA LEU A 53 7.76 11.28 3.84
C LEU A 53 7.99 11.72 5.30
N ARG A 54 7.00 12.32 5.96
CA ARG A 54 7.07 12.64 7.40
C ARG A 54 7.26 11.39 8.27
N ALA A 55 6.56 10.29 7.96
CA ALA A 55 6.69 9.03 8.69
C ALA A 55 8.07 8.38 8.49
N ILE A 56 8.66 8.53 7.30
CA ILE A 56 10.03 8.07 7.00
C ILE A 56 11.07 8.96 7.68
N ALA A 57 10.92 10.28 7.54
CA ALA A 57 11.80 11.29 8.14
C ALA A 57 11.80 11.21 9.67
N GLY A 58 10.67 10.79 10.27
CA GLY A 58 10.55 10.55 11.71
C GLY A 58 11.32 9.33 12.22
N GLY A 59 12.02 8.54 11.39
CA GLY A 59 12.95 7.48 11.83
C GLY A 59 12.34 6.26 12.54
N HIS A 60 11.06 6.28 12.90
CA HIS A 60 10.45 5.31 13.82
C HIS A 60 9.57 4.23 13.16
N TYR A 61 9.47 4.12 11.82
CA TYR A 61 8.36 3.32 11.22
C TYR A 61 8.63 2.53 9.93
N VAL A 62 9.89 2.26 9.57
CA VAL A 62 10.18 1.45 8.36
C VAL A 62 9.70 -0.01 8.52
N THR A 63 9.63 -0.54 9.75
CA THR A 63 9.24 -1.92 10.05
C THR A 63 7.75 -2.22 9.83
N HIS A 64 6.85 -1.25 10.01
CA HIS A 64 5.39 -1.46 9.91
C HIS A 64 4.77 -0.85 8.63
N ARG A 65 5.62 -0.29 7.76
CA ARG A 65 5.20 0.17 6.44
C ARG A 65 4.90 -1.05 5.58
N VAL A 66 3.66 -1.12 5.11
CA VAL A 66 3.26 -2.10 4.11
C VAL A 66 3.34 -1.44 2.76
N LEU A 67 3.70 -2.22 1.76
CA LEU A 67 3.81 -1.74 0.38
C LEU A 67 2.77 -2.47 -0.46
N PHE A 68 2.28 -1.80 -1.48
CA PHE A 68 1.34 -2.38 -2.43
C PHE A 68 1.95 -2.30 -3.83
N ALA A 69 1.70 -3.33 -4.62
CA ALA A 69 2.03 -3.32 -6.04
C ALA A 69 1.25 -2.20 -6.75
N ASP A 70 -0.06 -2.12 -6.48
CA ASP A 70 -1.01 -1.28 -7.19
C ASP A 70 -2.12 -0.76 -6.27
N GLU A 71 -2.81 0.29 -6.73
CA GLU A 71 -3.93 0.90 -6.02
C GLU A 71 -5.09 -0.09 -5.86
N ALA A 72 -5.42 -0.81 -6.94
CA ALA A 72 -6.48 -1.81 -6.94
C ALA A 72 -6.26 -2.85 -5.84
N THR A 73 -5.03 -3.36 -5.70
CA THR A 73 -4.63 -4.30 -4.66
C THR A 73 -4.86 -3.73 -3.25
N ALA A 74 -4.57 -2.44 -3.04
CA ALA A 74 -4.81 -1.79 -1.75
C ALA A 74 -6.30 -1.62 -1.45
N VAL A 75 -7.11 -1.27 -2.45
CA VAL A 75 -8.56 -1.13 -2.33
C VAL A 75 -9.21 -2.48 -2.05
N GLU A 76 -8.84 -3.53 -2.80
CA GLU A 76 -9.33 -4.90 -2.60
C GLU A 76 -8.94 -5.44 -1.22
N ALA A 77 -7.74 -5.12 -0.73
CA ALA A 77 -7.27 -5.48 0.60
C ALA A 77 -8.01 -4.73 1.74
N GLY A 78 -8.94 -3.83 1.42
CA GLY A 78 -9.73 -3.08 2.39
C GLY A 78 -8.99 -1.88 2.99
N TYR A 79 -7.95 -1.37 2.32
CA TYR A 79 -7.27 -0.16 2.74
C TYR A 79 -8.02 1.07 2.20
N ARG A 80 -8.06 2.14 2.99
CA ARG A 80 -8.68 3.40 2.59
C ARG A 80 -7.68 4.29 1.84
N PRO A 81 -8.11 5.08 0.84
CA PRO A 81 -7.24 6.05 0.19
C PRO A 81 -6.86 7.16 1.17
N CYS A 82 -5.67 7.72 1.02
CA CYS A 82 -5.23 8.87 1.81
C CYS A 82 -5.90 10.16 1.30
N ALA A 83 -6.63 10.84 2.16
CA ALA A 83 -7.29 12.12 1.83
C ALA A 83 -6.31 13.25 1.44
N VAL A 84 -5.01 13.12 1.75
CA VAL A 84 -3.98 14.14 1.46
C VAL A 84 -3.43 14.00 0.05
N CYS A 85 -3.00 12.80 -0.34
CA CYS A 85 -2.37 12.58 -1.66
C CYS A 85 -3.33 12.06 -2.73
N LEU A 86 -4.45 11.47 -2.32
CA LEU A 86 -5.47 10.89 -3.20
C LEU A 86 -6.87 11.38 -2.76
N PRO A 87 -7.14 12.71 -2.83
CA PRO A 87 -8.42 13.28 -2.40
C PRO A 87 -9.58 12.79 -3.26
N THR A 88 -9.34 12.56 -4.56
CA THR A 88 -10.33 12.05 -5.51
C THR A 88 -10.76 10.62 -5.14
N GLU A 89 -9.79 9.73 -4.91
CA GLU A 89 -10.07 8.34 -4.54
C GLU A 89 -10.73 8.28 -3.17
N TYR A 90 -10.29 9.12 -2.23
CA TYR A 90 -10.91 9.23 -0.90
C TYR A 90 -12.38 9.69 -0.98
N ALA A 91 -12.69 10.65 -1.85
CA ALA A 91 -14.06 11.08 -2.10
C ALA A 91 -14.91 9.94 -2.69
N ARG A 92 -14.37 9.19 -3.68
CA ARG A 92 -15.03 8.01 -4.26
C ARG A 92 -15.29 6.92 -3.22
N TRP A 93 -14.30 6.60 -2.40
CA TRP A 93 -14.43 5.64 -1.30
C TRP A 93 -15.50 6.08 -0.28
N LYS A 94 -15.54 7.38 0.08
CA LYS A 94 -16.55 7.92 1.00
C LYS A 94 -17.96 7.87 0.38
N ALA A 95 -18.09 8.17 -0.91
CA ALA A 95 -19.35 8.09 -1.65
C ALA A 95 -19.85 6.65 -1.75
N ALA A 96 -18.98 5.70 -2.11
CA ALA A 96 -19.30 4.28 -2.15
C ALA A 96 -19.80 3.79 -0.78
N ARG A 97 -19.15 4.17 0.32
CA ARG A 97 -19.59 3.82 1.68
C ARG A 97 -20.91 4.46 2.10
N ARG A 98 -21.26 5.63 1.58
CA ARG A 98 -22.58 6.23 1.80
C ARG A 98 -23.67 5.50 1.01
N ALA A 99 -23.36 5.05 -0.20
CA ALA A 99 -24.29 4.30 -1.06
C ALA A 99 -24.58 2.89 -0.53
N THR A 100 -23.66 2.26 0.20
CA THR A 100 -23.85 0.92 0.81
C THR A 100 -24.73 0.94 2.07
N ARG A 101 -25.25 2.10 2.50
CA ARG A 101 -26.16 2.16 3.65
C ARG A 101 -27.60 2.14 3.12
N PRO A 102 -28.36 1.03 3.29
CA PRO A 102 -29.77 0.98 2.90
C PRO A 102 -30.60 2.00 3.69
#